data_AF-A0A8J5VJV7-F1
#
_entry.id   AF-A0A8J5VJV7-F1
#
_cell.length_a   1.000
_cell.length_b   1.000
_cell.length_c   1.000
_cell.angle_alpha   90.00
_cell.angle_beta   90.00
_cell.angle_gamma   90.00
#
_symmetry.space_group_name_H-M   'P 1'
#
loop_
_entity.id
_entity.type
_entity.pdbx_description
1 polymer ?
#
loop_
_entity_poly.entity_id
_entity_poly.type
_entity_poly.pdbx_seq_one_letter_code
_entity_poly.pdbx_strand_id
1 'polypeptide(L)'
;MPHGLGHLLGIDTHDPGGYPEGLERPKEPGLSSLRTVRELKEGMVITVEPGCYFIDALLIPARDDPVSSKFFNWEEIEKYKSFGGVRIESDVYVTAHGCMNLTNCPRETWEIEAVMAGAPWPLRASTAIAS
;
A
#
# COMPACT_ATOMS: atom_id res chain seq x y z
N MET A 1 8.07 1.91 -5.42
CA MET A 1 6.68 2.40 -5.31
C MET A 1 6.67 3.90 -5.54
N PRO A 2 6.10 4.42 -6.64
CA PRO A 2 6.21 5.84 -7.00
C PRO A 2 5.23 6.77 -6.28
N HIS A 3 4.22 6.22 -5.61
CA HIS A 3 3.25 6.98 -4.82
C HIS A 3 3.57 6.94 -3.32
N GLY A 4 2.89 7.78 -2.54
CA GLY A 4 2.96 7.76 -1.08
C GLY A 4 2.34 6.48 -0.52
N LEU A 5 2.76 6.06 0.69
CA LEU A 5 2.24 4.84 1.34
C LEU A 5 0.74 4.91 1.69
N GLY A 6 0.21 6.11 1.86
CA GLY A 6 -1.19 6.33 2.19
C GLY A 6 -1.48 7.80 2.47
N HIS A 7 -2.71 8.07 2.91
CA HIS A 7 -3.21 9.41 3.12
C HIS A 7 -4.34 9.45 4.16
N LEU A 8 -4.58 10.63 4.74
CA LEU A 8 -5.73 10.83 5.61
C LEU A 8 -7.02 10.56 4.82
N LEU A 9 -8.00 9.99 5.50
CA LEU A 9 -9.29 9.60 4.94
C LEU A 9 -10.41 10.11 5.85
N GLY A 10 -11.44 10.71 5.26
CA GLY A 10 -12.55 11.29 6.03
C GLY A 10 -13.75 11.53 5.14
N ILE A 11 -14.25 12.78 5.14
CA ILE A 11 -15.33 13.17 4.20
C ILE A 11 -14.79 13.13 2.77
N ASP A 12 -13.54 13.56 2.59
CA ASP A 12 -12.84 13.44 1.31
C ASP A 12 -11.99 12.17 1.28
N THR A 13 -11.87 11.53 0.10
CA THR A 13 -10.96 10.40 -0.08
C THR A 13 -9.53 10.78 0.30
N HIS A 14 -9.06 11.95 -0.17
CA HIS A 14 -7.80 12.54 0.26
C HIS A 14 -8.09 13.67 1.26
N ASP A 15 -8.34 13.32 2.51
CA ASP A 15 -8.82 14.25 3.54
C ASP A 15 -7.78 15.36 3.84
N PRO A 16 -8.22 16.60 4.15
CA PRO A 16 -7.31 17.74 4.33
C PRO A 16 -6.46 17.62 5.60
N GLY A 17 -5.52 18.56 5.77
CA GLY A 17 -4.70 18.66 6.97
C GLY A 17 -3.48 17.74 6.99
N GLY A 18 -3.09 17.18 5.84
CA GLY A 18 -1.86 16.39 5.72
C GLY A 18 -0.56 17.22 5.85
N TYR A 19 -0.61 18.51 5.49
CA TYR A 19 0.48 19.48 5.57
C TYR A 19 -0.01 20.79 6.20
N PRO A 20 -0.18 20.85 7.53
CA PRO A 20 -0.42 22.10 8.23
C PRO A 20 0.78 23.06 8.09
N GLU A 21 0.59 24.31 8.48
CA GLU A 21 1.66 25.32 8.48
C GLU A 21 2.90 24.83 9.23
N GLY A 22 4.07 25.07 8.63
CA GLY A 22 5.37 24.64 9.18
C GLY A 22 5.81 23.23 8.81
N LEU A 23 4.95 22.40 8.17
CA LEU A 23 5.35 21.10 7.64
C LEU A 23 5.53 21.15 6.12
N GLU A 24 6.72 20.76 5.66
CA GLU A 24 7.06 20.73 4.25
C GLU A 24 7.03 19.31 3.67
N ARG A 25 6.73 19.23 2.38
CA ARG A 25 6.76 17.98 1.61
C ARG A 25 8.22 17.59 1.32
N PRO A 26 8.64 16.33 1.59
CA PRO A 26 9.96 15.85 1.25
C PRO A 26 10.17 15.88 -0.27
N LYS A 27 11.43 15.92 -0.71
CA LYS A 27 11.76 15.98 -2.15
C LYS A 27 12.24 14.65 -2.71
N GLU A 28 12.48 13.66 -1.86
CA GLU A 28 12.97 12.36 -2.29
C GLU A 28 11.92 11.61 -3.14
N PRO A 29 12.34 10.78 -4.10
CA PRO A 29 11.43 9.93 -4.86
C PRO A 29 10.55 9.07 -3.95
N GLY A 30 9.26 8.97 -4.27
CA GLY A 30 8.26 8.29 -3.44
C GLY A 30 7.78 9.14 -2.26
N LEU A 31 8.68 9.65 -1.41
CA LEU A 31 8.31 10.48 -0.25
C LEU A 31 7.65 11.80 -0.65
N SER A 32 8.12 12.40 -1.74
CA SER A 32 7.49 13.58 -2.34
C SER A 32 6.04 13.35 -2.79
N SER A 33 5.61 12.10 -2.95
CA SER A 33 4.21 11.76 -3.27
C SER A 33 3.34 11.53 -2.01
N LEU A 34 3.89 11.55 -0.80
CA LEU A 34 3.12 11.39 0.44
C LEU A 34 2.07 12.50 0.59
N ARG A 35 0.86 12.15 1.04
CA ARG A 35 -0.18 13.16 1.29
C ARG A 35 -0.16 13.72 2.71
N THR A 36 0.66 13.16 3.60
CA THR A 36 0.95 13.72 4.91
C THR A 36 2.34 13.29 5.39
N VAL A 37 2.98 14.14 6.19
CA VAL A 37 4.22 13.85 6.93
C VAL A 37 4.04 13.97 8.44
N ARG A 38 2.78 14.05 8.88
CA ARG A 38 2.46 14.21 10.30
C ARG A 38 2.77 12.93 11.05
N GLU A 39 3.16 13.08 12.32
CA GLU A 39 3.08 11.99 13.27
C GLU A 39 1.63 11.52 13.42
N LEU A 40 1.41 10.21 13.42
CA LEU A 40 0.09 9.63 13.67
C LEU A 40 -0.36 9.98 15.09
N LYS A 41 -1.60 10.44 15.22
CA LYS A 41 -2.26 10.71 16.50
C LYS A 41 -3.58 9.93 16.56
N GLU A 42 -3.97 9.56 17.78
CA GLU A 42 -5.25 8.92 18.04
C GLU A 42 -6.40 9.74 17.42
N GLY A 43 -7.37 9.04 16.82
CA GLY A 43 -8.51 9.65 16.15
C GLY A 43 -8.32 9.89 14.65
N MET A 44 -7.09 9.81 14.13
CA MET A 44 -6.86 9.86 12.68
C MET A 44 -7.37 8.59 12.00
N VAL A 45 -7.92 8.75 10.79
CA VAL A 45 -8.14 7.64 9.85
C VAL A 45 -7.19 7.83 8.67
N ILE A 46 -6.49 6.78 8.28
CA ILE A 46 -5.48 6.81 7.22
C ILE A 46 -5.56 5.54 6.37
N THR A 47 -5.29 5.67 5.08
CA THR A 47 -5.07 4.50 4.21
C THR A 47 -3.67 3.92 4.43
N VAL A 48 -3.55 2.61 4.28
CA VAL A 48 -2.29 1.87 4.22
C VAL A 48 -2.31 1.08 2.94
N GLU A 49 -1.62 1.57 1.91
CA GLU A 49 -1.79 1.12 0.52
C GLU A 49 -0.47 0.81 -0.21
N PRO A 50 0.44 -0.01 0.36
CA PRO A 50 1.66 -0.37 -0.34
C PRO A 50 1.37 -1.07 -1.68
N GLY A 51 2.23 -0.80 -2.66
CA GLY A 51 2.14 -1.41 -3.98
C GLY A 51 3.49 -1.64 -4.66
N CYS A 52 3.52 -2.66 -5.51
CA CYS A 52 4.65 -3.03 -6.33
C CYS A 52 4.23 -3.07 -7.80
N TYR A 53 4.98 -2.40 -8.66
CA TYR A 53 4.61 -2.18 -10.05
C TYR A 53 5.84 -2.27 -10.95
N PHE A 54 5.64 -2.78 -12.16
CA PHE A 54 6.63 -2.80 -13.23
C PHE A 54 6.23 -1.73 -14.25
N ILE A 55 6.79 -0.52 -14.09
CA ILE A 55 6.41 0.66 -14.88
C ILE A 55 7.58 1.07 -15.76
N ASP A 56 7.42 0.95 -17.09
CA ASP A 56 8.49 1.24 -18.04
C ASP A 56 9.04 2.66 -17.92
N ALA A 57 8.18 3.65 -17.68
CA ALA A 57 8.60 5.05 -17.48
C ALA A 57 9.56 5.25 -16.29
N LEU A 58 9.62 4.30 -15.34
CA LEU A 58 10.55 4.31 -14.21
C LEU A 58 11.70 3.32 -14.41
N LEU A 59 11.42 2.14 -14.99
CA LEU A 59 12.41 1.09 -15.20
C LEU A 59 13.43 1.45 -16.29
N ILE A 60 13.02 2.13 -17.36
CA ILE A 60 13.93 2.53 -18.44
C ILE A 60 15.02 3.49 -17.90
N PRO A 61 14.68 4.61 -17.23
CA PRO A 61 15.70 5.47 -16.63
C PRO A 61 16.59 4.74 -15.60
N ALA A 62 16.01 3.84 -14.79
CA ALA A 62 16.76 3.08 -13.79
C ALA A 62 17.74 2.07 -14.41
N ARG A 63 17.45 1.58 -15.62
CA ARG A 63 18.34 0.73 -16.40
C ARG A 63 19.56 1.48 -16.90
N ASP A 64 19.35 2.71 -17.33
CA ASP A 64 20.38 3.57 -17.90
C ASP A 64 21.21 4.28 -16.81
N ASP A 65 20.73 4.34 -15.57
CA ASP A 65 21.48 4.87 -14.43
C ASP A 65 22.50 3.84 -13.87
N PRO A 66 23.82 4.06 -13.97
CA PRO A 66 24.83 3.13 -13.47
C PRO A 66 24.79 2.95 -11.94
N VAL A 67 24.22 3.91 -11.19
CA VAL A 67 24.11 3.80 -9.73
C VAL A 67 23.02 2.80 -9.35
N SER A 68 21.82 2.90 -9.93
CA SER A 68 20.71 2.00 -9.62
C SER A 68 20.75 0.67 -10.37
N SER A 69 21.21 0.67 -11.64
CA SER A 69 21.12 -0.48 -12.55
C SER A 69 21.76 -1.75 -11.99
N LYS A 70 22.83 -1.62 -11.20
CA LYS A 70 23.55 -2.75 -10.57
C LYS A 70 22.74 -3.55 -9.55
N PHE A 71 21.62 -3.02 -9.07
CA PHE A 71 20.74 -3.71 -8.11
C PHE A 71 19.65 -4.53 -8.80
N PHE A 72 19.51 -4.43 -10.12
CA PHE A 72 18.43 -5.06 -10.87
C PHE A 72 18.92 -6.28 -11.63
N ASN A 73 18.20 -7.39 -11.48
CA ASN A 73 18.29 -8.50 -12.43
C ASN A 73 17.35 -8.23 -13.61
N TRP A 74 17.90 -7.66 -14.69
CA TRP A 74 17.12 -7.27 -15.86
C TRP A 74 16.48 -8.44 -16.60
N GLU A 75 17.09 -9.63 -16.56
CA GLU A 75 16.52 -10.84 -17.16
C GLU A 75 15.21 -11.24 -16.46
N GLU A 76 15.17 -11.16 -15.13
CA GLU A 76 13.95 -11.43 -14.37
C GLU A 76 12.90 -10.32 -14.57
N ILE A 77 13.30 -9.05 -14.52
CA ILE A 77 12.38 -7.92 -14.66
C ILE A 77 11.63 -7.94 -16.00
N GLU A 78 12.30 -8.32 -17.09
CA GLU A 78 11.67 -8.38 -18.41
C GLU A 78 10.47 -9.34 -18.44
N LYS A 79 10.50 -10.42 -17.64
CA LYS A 79 9.39 -11.38 -17.52
C LYS A 79 8.13 -10.77 -16.90
N TYR A 80 8.28 -9.71 -16.11
CA TYR A 80 7.18 -9.09 -15.34
C TYR A 80 6.73 -7.73 -15.88
N LYS A 81 7.32 -7.20 -16.94
CA LYS A 81 6.95 -5.87 -17.48
C LYS A 81 5.48 -5.74 -17.86
N SER A 82 4.88 -6.80 -18.39
CA SER A 82 3.46 -6.82 -18.76
C SER A 82 2.52 -7.16 -17.61
N PHE A 83 3.05 -7.47 -16.41
CA PHE A 83 2.26 -7.83 -15.24
C PHE A 83 1.44 -6.63 -14.70
N GLY A 84 1.94 -5.41 -14.88
CA GLY A 84 1.37 -4.20 -14.29
C GLY A 84 1.82 -4.05 -12.85
N GLY A 85 1.01 -4.49 -11.88
CA GLY A 85 1.36 -4.41 -10.46
C GLY A 85 0.22 -4.75 -9.52
N VAL A 86 0.53 -4.77 -8.24
CA VAL A 86 -0.42 -5.06 -7.14
C VAL A 86 -0.36 -3.92 -6.13
N ARG A 87 -1.52 -3.56 -5.59
CA ARG A 87 -1.68 -2.69 -4.42
C ARG A 87 -2.66 -3.34 -3.46
N ILE A 88 -2.33 -3.35 -2.19
CA ILE A 88 -3.21 -3.85 -1.12
C ILE A 88 -3.47 -2.69 -0.18
N GLU A 89 -4.72 -2.24 -0.12
CA GLU A 89 -5.13 -1.04 0.60
C GLU A 89 -6.06 -1.38 1.76
N SER A 90 -5.80 -0.80 2.93
CA SER A 90 -6.69 -0.84 4.11
C SER A 90 -6.93 0.55 4.65
N ASP A 91 -8.13 0.78 5.16
CA ASP A 91 -8.48 1.95 5.96
C ASP A 91 -8.23 1.62 7.43
N VAL A 92 -7.41 2.40 8.12
CA VAL A 92 -7.07 2.15 9.52
C VAL A 92 -7.38 3.36 10.39
N TYR A 93 -8.02 3.12 11.51
CA TYR A 93 -8.26 4.10 12.57
C TYR A 93 -7.14 4.01 13.62
N VAL A 94 -6.46 5.12 13.88
CA VAL A 94 -5.38 5.19 14.87
C VAL A 94 -5.96 5.28 16.28
N THR A 95 -5.50 4.41 17.17
CA THR A 95 -5.89 4.36 18.59
C THR A 95 -4.72 4.78 19.49
N ALA A 96 -4.96 5.00 20.78
CA ALA A 96 -3.90 5.29 21.76
C ALA A 96 -2.75 4.26 21.81
N HIS A 97 -3.00 3.02 21.38
CA HIS A 97 -2.07 1.89 21.53
C HIS A 97 -1.74 1.17 20.20
N GLY A 98 -2.15 1.72 19.06
CA GLY A 98 -1.94 1.10 17.76
C GLY A 98 -2.96 1.57 16.73
N CYS A 99 -3.60 0.62 16.05
CA CYS A 99 -4.66 0.91 15.08
C CYS A 99 -5.73 -0.19 15.06
N MET A 100 -6.89 0.17 14.53
CA MET A 100 -7.97 -0.74 14.19
C MET A 100 -8.15 -0.73 12.67
N ASN A 101 -8.06 -1.89 12.03
CA ASN A 101 -8.33 -2.04 10.61
C ASN A 101 -9.85 -2.04 10.37
N LEU A 102 -10.32 -1.11 9.54
CA LEU A 102 -11.73 -0.96 9.18
C LEU A 102 -12.10 -1.76 7.92
N THR A 103 -11.10 -2.15 7.13
CA THR A 103 -11.30 -2.92 5.89
C THR A 103 -11.45 -4.41 6.19
N ASN A 104 -12.54 -4.99 5.70
CA ASN A 104 -12.84 -6.42 5.85
C ASN A 104 -12.93 -7.10 4.47
N CYS A 105 -11.80 -7.60 3.97
CA CYS A 105 -11.70 -8.34 2.71
C CYS A 105 -10.64 -9.45 2.81
N PRO A 106 -10.71 -10.50 1.97
CA PRO A 106 -9.70 -11.56 1.92
C PRO A 106 -8.33 -10.98 1.54
N ARG A 107 -7.26 -11.43 2.21
CA ARG A 107 -5.90 -10.93 2.01
C ARG A 107 -4.93 -12.02 1.63
N GLU A 108 -5.03 -13.18 2.26
CA GLU A 108 -4.17 -14.30 1.93
C GLU A 108 -4.56 -14.89 0.58
N THR A 109 -3.59 -15.44 -0.15
CA THR A 109 -3.84 -15.99 -1.49
C THR A 109 -4.96 -17.04 -1.49
N TRP A 110 -4.97 -17.92 -0.50
CA TRP A 110 -5.99 -18.97 -0.34
C TRP A 110 -7.37 -18.41 0.02
N GLU A 111 -7.44 -17.29 0.76
CA GLU A 111 -8.71 -16.63 1.05
C GLU A 111 -9.31 -16.04 -0.21
N ILE A 112 -8.48 -15.37 -1.01
CA ILE A 112 -8.87 -14.77 -2.28
C ILE A 112 -9.34 -15.86 -3.25
N GLU A 113 -8.56 -16.92 -3.43
CA GLU A 113 -8.91 -18.05 -4.29
C GLU A 113 -10.23 -18.71 -3.86
N ALA A 114 -10.44 -18.92 -2.56
CA ALA A 114 -11.66 -19.52 -2.03
C ALA A 114 -12.89 -18.63 -2.31
N VAL A 115 -12.80 -17.33 -2.03
CA VAL A 115 -13.91 -16.39 -2.28
C VAL A 115 -14.19 -16.27 -3.78
N MET A 116 -13.15 -16.22 -4.63
CA MET A 116 -13.30 -16.22 -6.09
C MET A 116 -13.91 -17.52 -6.62
N ALA A 117 -13.67 -18.65 -5.95
CA ALA A 117 -14.30 -19.94 -6.25
C ALA A 117 -15.74 -20.08 -5.70
N GLY A 118 -16.27 -19.05 -5.02
CA GLY A 118 -17.65 -18.99 -4.55
C GLY A 118 -17.85 -19.25 -3.05
N ALA A 119 -16.78 -19.32 -2.25
CA ALA A 119 -16.91 -19.39 -0.80
C ALA A 119 -17.42 -18.05 -0.22
N PRO A 120 -18.18 -18.08 0.90
CA PRO A 120 -18.62 -16.84 1.56
C PRO A 120 -17.47 -16.13 2.26
N TRP A 121 -17.55 -14.80 2.38
CA TRP A 121 -16.64 -13.99 3.19
C TRP A 121 -17.39 -13.32 4.37
N PRO A 122 -16.85 -13.32 5.61
CA PRO A 122 -15.64 -14.01 6.04
C PRO A 122 -15.74 -15.53 5.90
N LEU A 123 -14.61 -16.19 5.66
CA LEU A 123 -14.58 -17.65 5.66
C LEU A 123 -15.04 -18.14 7.04
N ARG A 124 -15.97 -19.09 7.07
CA ARG A 124 -16.43 -19.66 8.34
C ARG A 124 -15.23 -20.36 8.98
N ALA A 125 -14.87 -19.97 10.20
CA ALA A 125 -13.87 -20.68 10.98
C ALA A 125 -14.28 -22.17 11.01
N SER A 126 -13.41 -23.04 10.53
CA SER A 126 -13.57 -24.48 10.74
C SER A 126 -13.73 -24.70 12.24
N THR A 127 -14.82 -25.34 12.67
CA THR A 127 -15.05 -25.75 14.07
C THR A 127 -14.15 -26.93 14.47
N ALA A 128 -12.87 -26.89 14.09
CA ALA A 128 -11.84 -27.83 14.47
C ALA A 128 -10.56 -26.99 14.70
N ILE A 129 -9.93 -26.94 15.87
CA ILE A 129 -9.73 -27.96 16.90
C ILE A 129 -9.59 -27.24 18.25
N ALA A 130 -10.47 -27.53 19.20
CA ALA A 130 -10.15 -27.47 20.62
C ALA A 130 -9.82 -28.91 21.03
N SER A 131 -8.54 -29.21 21.23
CA SER A 131 -8.04 -30.37 21.97
C SER A 131 -6.60 -30.08 22.40
#